data_AF-A0A2T6C043-F1
#
_entry.id   AF-A0A2T6C043-F1
#
_cell.length_a   1.000
_cell.length_b   1.000
_cell.length_c   1.000
_cell.angle_alpha   90.00
_cell.angle_beta   90.00
_cell.angle_gamma   90.00
#
_symmetry.space_group_name_H-M   'P 1'
#
loop_
_entity.id
_entity.type
_entity.pdbx_description
1 polymer ?
#
loop_
_entity_poly.entity_id
_entity_poly.type
_entity_poly.pdbx_seq_one_letter_code
_entity_poly.pdbx_strand_id
1 'polypeptide(L)'
;MKKITLLVSAFLFVFVANMNAQQSVIDDLDETFDSAEVIRIEAKRVKAALKTLSVDYLINNNPNPDVSTYLQVMDVSMEVVEEFSDEVNYFIGSAAQGNSNIDPSSIQSKASQIEGNEDFVRIKSAELATAIQQNNRNTASQLFSQIRGFLNTQINLAKEIKTEATALKSLAMVYNVRIELVDERSGASVPAGTLPGYAATNQDTGQIYYTDYYNFDTFTNLPAGTYRFDAYDGYFDGASSAIVTLDQSLVGSDGYIVVTLRYWSE
;
A
#
# COMPACT_ATOMS: atom_id res chain seq x y z
N MET A 1 18.74 1.23 42.02
CA MET A 1 18.16 0.06 41.33
C MET A 1 16.75 0.32 40.76
N LYS A 2 15.79 0.92 41.49
CA LYS A 2 14.43 1.21 40.94
C LYS A 2 14.39 2.10 39.68
N LYS A 3 15.35 3.01 39.49
CA LYS A 3 15.42 3.90 38.31
C LYS A 3 15.87 3.19 37.02
N ILE A 4 16.69 2.15 37.14
CA ILE A 4 17.17 1.37 35.98
C ILE A 4 16.06 0.44 35.49
N THR A 5 15.28 -0.15 36.41
CA THR A 5 14.14 -0.99 36.06
C THR A 5 13.04 -0.21 35.32
N LEU A 6 12.78 1.04 35.70
CA LEU A 6 11.73 1.86 35.07
C LEU A 6 12.09 2.28 33.62
N LEU A 7 13.37 2.57 33.36
CA LEU A 7 13.87 2.88 32.02
C LEU A 7 13.76 1.66 31.10
N VAL A 8 14.23 0.48 31.55
CA VAL A 8 14.14 -0.77 30.77
C VAL A 8 12.69 -1.12 30.43
N SER A 9 11.75 -0.94 31.37
CA SER A 9 10.32 -1.16 31.09
C SER A 9 9.78 -0.21 30.03
N ALA A 10 10.07 1.10 30.16
CA ALA A 10 9.61 2.10 29.19
C ALA A 10 10.16 1.85 27.78
N PHE A 11 11.43 1.43 27.67
CA PHE A 11 12.05 1.05 26.39
C PHE A 11 11.40 -0.20 25.77
N LEU A 12 11.11 -1.23 26.59
CA LEU A 12 10.41 -2.43 26.10
C LEU A 12 9.01 -2.09 25.59
N PHE A 13 8.29 -1.20 26.30
CA PHE A 13 6.95 -0.76 25.89
C PHE A 13 6.97 0.04 24.58
N VAL A 14 7.95 0.93 24.38
CA VAL A 14 8.09 1.69 23.13
C VAL A 14 8.45 0.76 21.96
N PHE A 15 9.31 -0.23 22.17
CA PHE A 15 9.66 -1.22 21.14
C PHE A 15 8.46 -2.07 20.72
N VAL A 16 7.73 -2.63 21.70
CA VAL A 16 6.52 -3.45 21.44
C VAL A 16 5.41 -2.60 20.81
N ALA A 17 5.22 -1.36 21.23
CA ALA A 17 4.21 -0.47 20.66
C ALA A 17 4.49 -0.14 19.19
N ASN A 18 5.75 0.12 18.81
CA ASN A 18 6.11 0.40 17.41
C ASN A 18 5.95 -0.83 16.51
N MET A 19 6.32 -2.03 16.99
CA MET A 19 6.09 -3.27 16.24
C MET A 19 4.59 -3.53 16.02
N ASN A 20 3.76 -3.33 17.04
CA ASN A 20 2.31 -3.52 16.91
C ASN A 20 1.67 -2.49 15.95
N ALA A 21 2.14 -1.25 15.94
CA ALA A 21 1.65 -0.23 15.00
C ALA A 21 2.01 -0.56 13.55
N GLN A 22 3.26 -0.99 13.29
CA GLN A 22 3.66 -1.41 11.95
C GLN A 22 2.91 -2.68 11.48
N GLN A 23 2.70 -3.65 12.37
CA GLN A 23 1.95 -4.85 12.05
C GLN A 23 0.49 -4.51 11.70
N SER A 24 -0.16 -3.62 12.46
CA SER A 24 -1.52 -3.16 12.14
C SER A 24 -1.61 -2.53 10.74
N VAL A 25 -0.61 -1.75 10.33
CA VAL A 25 -0.57 -1.14 8.99
C VAL A 25 -0.39 -2.20 7.91
N ILE A 26 0.42 -3.22 8.15
CA ILE A 26 0.59 -4.35 7.23
C ILE A 26 -0.71 -5.14 7.11
N ASP A 27 -1.38 -5.41 8.23
CA ASP A 27 -2.66 -6.12 8.27
C ASP A 27 -3.72 -5.33 7.47
N ASP A 28 -3.82 -4.01 7.64
CA ASP A 28 -4.72 -3.16 6.84
C ASP A 28 -4.40 -3.20 5.33
N LEU A 29 -3.11 -3.28 4.96
CA LEU A 29 -2.70 -3.43 3.54
C LEU A 29 -2.99 -4.84 2.99
N ASP A 30 -2.95 -5.86 3.84
CA ASP A 30 -3.39 -7.22 3.51
C ASP A 30 -4.91 -7.26 3.26
N GLU A 31 -5.71 -6.67 4.14
CA GLU A 31 -7.17 -6.58 3.95
C GLU A 31 -7.52 -5.79 2.68
N THR A 32 -6.86 -4.64 2.42
CA THR A 32 -7.02 -3.89 1.16
C THR A 32 -6.76 -4.77 -0.07
N PHE A 33 -5.72 -5.61 -0.02
CA PHE A 33 -5.38 -6.54 -1.10
C PHE A 33 -6.43 -7.63 -1.28
N ASP A 34 -6.91 -8.22 -0.18
CA ASP A 34 -7.86 -9.33 -0.20
C ASP A 34 -9.25 -8.84 -0.66
N SER A 35 -9.70 -7.68 -0.20
CA SER A 35 -10.94 -7.06 -0.65
C SER A 35 -10.92 -6.77 -2.17
N ALA A 36 -9.79 -6.28 -2.68
CA ALA A 36 -9.60 -6.10 -4.12
C ALA A 36 -9.64 -7.44 -4.90
N GLU A 37 -9.12 -8.52 -4.32
CA GLU A 37 -9.20 -9.85 -4.94
C GLU A 37 -10.65 -10.37 -5.00
N VAL A 38 -11.45 -10.13 -3.96
CA VAL A 38 -12.89 -10.48 -3.92
C VAL A 38 -13.65 -9.74 -5.01
N ILE A 39 -13.49 -8.41 -5.12
CA ILE A 39 -14.10 -7.60 -6.20
C ILE A 39 -13.80 -8.21 -7.57
N ARG A 40 -12.52 -8.55 -7.81
CA ARG A 40 -12.06 -9.10 -9.08
C ARG A 40 -12.69 -10.47 -9.39
N ILE A 41 -12.90 -11.31 -8.38
CA ILE A 41 -13.55 -12.61 -8.51
C ILE A 41 -15.03 -12.44 -8.86
N GLU A 42 -15.76 -11.60 -8.14
CA GLU A 42 -17.19 -11.39 -8.37
C GLU A 42 -17.47 -10.69 -9.71
N ALA A 43 -16.68 -9.68 -10.10
CA ALA A 43 -16.79 -9.08 -11.43
C ALA A 43 -16.53 -10.11 -12.56
N LYS A 44 -15.60 -11.05 -12.37
CA LYS A 44 -15.39 -12.17 -13.31
C LYS A 44 -16.58 -13.13 -13.35
N ARG A 45 -17.22 -13.38 -12.22
CA ARG A 45 -18.41 -14.24 -12.12
C ARG A 45 -19.56 -13.65 -12.93
N VAL A 46 -19.87 -12.37 -12.77
CA VAL A 46 -20.88 -11.67 -13.60
C VAL A 46 -20.50 -11.71 -15.07
N LYS A 47 -19.22 -11.47 -15.40
CA LYS A 47 -18.75 -11.51 -16.79
C LYS A 47 -18.94 -12.90 -17.42
N ALA A 48 -18.75 -13.97 -16.66
CA ALA A 48 -19.00 -15.33 -17.12
C ALA A 48 -20.50 -15.58 -17.36
N ALA A 49 -21.37 -15.15 -16.43
CA ALA A 49 -22.81 -15.25 -16.60
C ALA A 49 -23.32 -14.44 -17.82
N LEU A 50 -22.83 -13.20 -17.99
CA LEU A 50 -23.11 -12.36 -19.16
C LEU A 50 -22.69 -13.04 -20.46
N LYS A 51 -21.53 -13.71 -20.48
CA LYS A 51 -21.05 -14.45 -21.65
C LYS A 51 -22.00 -15.61 -21.99
N THR A 52 -22.44 -16.39 -21.01
CA THR A 52 -23.39 -17.48 -21.22
C THR A 52 -24.70 -16.95 -21.80
N LEU A 53 -25.26 -15.90 -21.20
CA LEU A 53 -26.49 -15.26 -21.70
C LEU A 53 -26.31 -14.71 -23.12
N SER A 54 -25.17 -14.08 -23.41
CA SER A 54 -24.85 -13.53 -24.72
C SER A 54 -24.79 -14.61 -25.80
N VAL A 55 -24.15 -15.75 -25.50
CA VAL A 55 -24.09 -16.89 -26.42
C VAL A 55 -25.49 -17.46 -26.67
N ASP A 56 -26.28 -17.68 -25.61
CA ASP A 56 -27.60 -18.26 -25.77
C ASP A 56 -28.55 -17.36 -26.58
N TYR A 57 -28.58 -16.07 -26.24
CA TYR A 57 -29.45 -15.13 -26.93
C TYR A 57 -29.00 -14.83 -28.37
N LEU A 58 -27.73 -14.42 -28.56
CA LEU A 58 -27.25 -13.91 -29.85
C LEU A 58 -26.81 -15.01 -30.80
N ILE A 59 -26.08 -16.02 -30.30
CA ILE A 59 -25.44 -17.04 -31.14
C ILE A 59 -26.39 -18.21 -31.39
N ASN A 60 -27.03 -18.73 -30.34
CA ASN A 60 -27.99 -19.83 -30.48
C ASN A 60 -29.35 -19.36 -30.97
N ASN A 61 -29.54 -18.03 -31.12
CA ASN A 61 -30.78 -17.42 -31.57
C ASN A 61 -32.00 -17.79 -30.69
N ASN A 62 -31.77 -18.07 -29.40
CA ASN A 62 -32.85 -18.38 -28.45
C ASN A 62 -33.63 -17.08 -28.15
N PRO A 63 -34.93 -16.98 -28.46
CA PRO A 63 -35.72 -15.79 -28.15
C PRO A 63 -36.09 -15.68 -26.66
N ASN A 64 -35.98 -16.77 -25.90
CA ASN A 64 -36.32 -16.85 -24.48
C ASN A 64 -35.15 -17.39 -23.65
N PRO A 65 -34.00 -16.69 -23.61
CA PRO A 65 -32.86 -17.12 -22.82
C PRO A 65 -33.14 -16.94 -21.32
N ASP A 66 -32.36 -17.61 -20.47
CA ASP A 66 -32.50 -17.51 -19.01
C ASP A 66 -31.88 -16.20 -18.47
N VAL A 67 -32.60 -15.10 -18.67
CA VAL A 67 -32.24 -13.77 -18.16
C VAL A 67 -32.29 -13.73 -16.63
N SER A 68 -33.22 -14.46 -16.01
CA SER A 68 -33.39 -14.49 -14.55
C SER A 68 -32.14 -14.94 -13.81
N THR A 69 -31.52 -16.04 -14.25
CA THR A 69 -30.30 -16.54 -13.62
C THR A 69 -29.14 -15.56 -13.79
N TYR A 70 -29.03 -14.89 -14.96
CA TYR A 70 -28.03 -13.84 -15.15
C TYR A 70 -28.22 -12.69 -14.17
N LEU A 71 -29.45 -12.16 -14.05
CA LEU A 71 -29.74 -11.04 -13.15
C LEU A 71 -29.48 -11.41 -11.69
N GLN A 72 -29.87 -12.61 -11.25
CA GLN A 72 -29.59 -13.07 -9.89
C GLN A 72 -28.09 -13.12 -9.59
N VAL A 73 -27.28 -13.67 -10.51
CA VAL A 73 -25.82 -13.69 -10.34
C VAL A 73 -25.26 -12.28 -10.32
N MET A 74 -25.72 -11.42 -11.25
CA MET A 74 -25.30 -10.04 -11.34
C MET A 74 -25.59 -9.27 -10.04
N ASP A 75 -26.83 -9.32 -9.54
CA ASP A 75 -27.24 -8.55 -8.37
C ASP A 75 -26.46 -8.93 -7.10
N VAL A 76 -26.32 -10.24 -6.83
CA VAL A 76 -25.57 -10.74 -5.67
C VAL A 76 -24.09 -10.38 -5.78
N SER A 77 -23.50 -10.55 -6.96
CA SER A 77 -22.07 -10.29 -7.14
C SER A 77 -21.76 -8.79 -7.07
N MET A 78 -22.66 -7.94 -7.56
CA MET A 78 -22.49 -6.49 -7.54
C MET A 78 -22.66 -5.91 -6.13
N GLU A 79 -23.53 -6.50 -5.29
CA GLU A 79 -23.63 -6.15 -3.86
C GLU A 79 -22.33 -6.46 -3.12
N VAL A 80 -21.69 -7.58 -3.43
CA VAL A 80 -20.35 -7.91 -2.90
C VAL A 80 -19.29 -6.94 -3.45
N VAL A 81 -19.37 -6.51 -4.72
CA VAL A 81 -18.41 -5.54 -5.27
C VAL A 81 -18.52 -4.18 -4.58
N GLU A 82 -19.73 -3.72 -4.25
CA GLU A 82 -19.99 -2.49 -3.51
C GLU A 82 -19.37 -2.57 -2.10
N GLU A 83 -19.75 -3.59 -1.30
CA GLU A 83 -19.26 -3.77 0.06
C GLU A 83 -17.72 -3.82 0.12
N PHE A 84 -17.10 -4.61 -0.74
CA PHE A 84 -15.64 -4.76 -0.74
C PHE A 84 -14.92 -3.54 -1.34
N SER A 85 -15.61 -2.67 -2.08
CA SER A 85 -15.07 -1.38 -2.49
C SER A 85 -14.99 -0.42 -1.30
N ASP A 86 -15.99 -0.45 -0.42
CA ASP A 86 -15.97 0.29 0.84
C ASP A 86 -14.89 -0.23 1.79
N GLU A 87 -14.70 -1.54 1.89
CA GLU A 87 -13.60 -2.13 2.65
C GLU A 87 -12.22 -1.66 2.14
N VAL A 88 -12.01 -1.65 0.82
CA VAL A 88 -10.76 -1.11 0.23
C VAL A 88 -10.53 0.33 0.69
N ASN A 89 -11.55 1.19 0.64
CA ASN A 89 -11.45 2.59 1.08
C ASN A 89 -11.16 2.71 2.58
N TYR A 90 -11.79 1.88 3.39
CA TYR A 90 -11.62 1.85 4.84
C TYR A 90 -10.21 1.45 5.22
N PHE A 91 -9.75 0.27 4.77
CA PHE A 91 -8.47 -0.28 5.18
C PHE A 91 -7.29 0.52 4.65
N ILE A 92 -7.32 1.01 3.42
CA ILE A 92 -6.23 1.88 2.93
C ILE A 92 -6.17 3.21 3.69
N GLY A 93 -7.34 3.71 4.12
CA GLY A 93 -7.43 4.90 4.98
C GLY A 93 -6.83 4.66 6.36
N SER A 94 -7.11 3.51 6.98
CA SER A 94 -6.53 3.10 8.27
C SER A 94 -5.01 2.91 8.17
N ALA A 95 -4.52 2.24 7.11
CA ALA A 95 -3.10 2.08 6.86
C ALA A 95 -2.38 3.44 6.77
N ALA A 96 -2.96 4.41 6.04
CA ALA A 96 -2.41 5.76 5.92
C ALA A 96 -2.41 6.56 7.24
N GLN A 97 -3.38 6.31 8.13
CA GLN A 97 -3.39 6.90 9.47
C GLN A 97 -2.29 6.30 10.36
N GLY A 98 -2.02 5.00 10.22
CA GLY A 98 -0.97 4.30 10.97
C GLY A 98 0.44 4.55 10.44
N ASN A 99 0.61 4.91 9.17
CA ASN A 99 1.90 5.23 8.57
C ASN A 99 1.79 6.35 7.52
N SER A 100 2.39 7.50 7.83
CA SER A 100 2.37 8.69 6.97
C SER A 100 3.11 8.54 5.63
N ASN A 101 3.88 7.47 5.44
CA ASN A 101 4.53 7.16 4.16
C ASN A 101 3.57 6.49 3.16
N ILE A 102 2.36 6.14 3.59
CA ILE A 102 1.33 5.55 2.73
C ILE A 102 0.43 6.67 2.19
N ASP A 103 0.38 6.80 0.86
CA ASP A 103 -0.57 7.64 0.15
C ASP A 103 -1.77 6.79 -0.31
N PRO A 104 -2.98 7.00 0.25
CA PRO A 104 -4.15 6.19 -0.08
C PRO A 104 -4.86 6.65 -1.37
N SER A 105 -4.55 7.85 -1.89
CA SER A 105 -5.39 8.55 -2.88
C SER A 105 -5.59 7.77 -4.18
N SER A 106 -4.53 7.14 -4.66
CA SER A 106 -4.54 6.33 -5.89
C SER A 106 -5.44 5.10 -5.77
N ILE A 107 -5.42 4.42 -4.63
CA ILE A 107 -6.27 3.24 -4.37
C ILE A 107 -7.73 3.66 -4.16
N GLN A 108 -7.96 4.71 -3.36
CA GLN A 108 -9.31 5.22 -3.09
C GLN A 108 -10.02 5.68 -4.37
N SER A 109 -9.31 6.39 -5.25
CA SER A 109 -9.87 6.78 -6.54
C SER A 109 -10.28 5.58 -7.40
N LYS A 110 -9.55 4.47 -7.34
CA LYS A 110 -9.89 3.25 -8.09
C LYS A 110 -11.08 2.53 -7.48
N ALA A 111 -11.17 2.48 -6.16
CA ALA A 111 -12.33 1.93 -5.44
C ALA A 111 -13.61 2.70 -5.79
N SER A 112 -13.61 4.03 -5.68
CA SER A 112 -14.77 4.84 -6.10
C SER A 112 -15.16 4.65 -7.57
N GLN A 113 -14.18 4.40 -8.46
CA GLN A 113 -14.48 4.09 -9.86
C GLN A 113 -15.05 2.67 -10.04
N ILE A 114 -14.66 1.71 -9.20
CA ILE A 114 -15.25 0.36 -9.18
C ILE A 114 -16.73 0.44 -8.77
N GLU A 115 -17.03 1.18 -7.71
CA GLU A 115 -18.39 1.45 -7.23
C GLU A 115 -19.23 2.14 -8.31
N GLY A 116 -18.74 3.21 -8.93
CA GLY A 116 -19.48 3.86 -10.03
C GLY A 116 -19.71 2.94 -11.24
N ASN A 117 -18.81 1.99 -11.52
CA ASN A 117 -19.01 1.00 -12.58
C ASN A 117 -20.03 -0.09 -12.19
N GLU A 118 -20.19 -0.37 -10.90
CA GLU A 118 -21.18 -1.31 -10.36
C GLU A 118 -22.60 -0.83 -10.72
N ASP A 119 -22.89 0.45 -10.46
CA ASP A 119 -24.15 1.09 -10.79
C ASP A 119 -24.48 0.96 -12.28
N PHE A 120 -23.49 1.23 -13.13
CA PHE A 120 -23.65 1.10 -14.57
C PHE A 120 -23.89 -0.36 -15.00
N VAL A 121 -23.24 -1.34 -14.37
CA VAL A 121 -23.50 -2.76 -14.64
C VAL A 121 -24.94 -3.11 -14.30
N ARG A 122 -25.47 -2.68 -13.15
CA ARG A 122 -26.88 -2.94 -12.77
C ARG A 122 -27.87 -2.29 -13.72
N ILE A 123 -27.72 -0.99 -13.97
CA ILE A 123 -28.62 -0.24 -14.86
C ILE A 123 -28.64 -0.86 -16.25
N LYS A 124 -27.46 -1.14 -16.83
CA LYS A 124 -27.37 -1.74 -18.17
C LYS A 124 -27.85 -3.18 -18.23
N SER A 125 -27.77 -3.92 -17.12
CA SER A 125 -28.33 -5.26 -17.02
C SER A 125 -29.87 -5.25 -17.03
N ALA A 126 -30.50 -4.29 -16.37
CA ALA A 126 -31.95 -4.10 -16.42
C ALA A 126 -32.42 -3.67 -17.82
N GLU A 127 -31.70 -2.75 -18.46
CA GLU A 127 -31.94 -2.36 -19.87
C GLU A 127 -31.79 -3.58 -20.81
N LEU A 128 -30.80 -4.43 -20.58
CA LEU A 128 -30.55 -5.64 -21.37
C LEU A 128 -31.72 -6.62 -21.25
N ALA A 129 -32.22 -6.85 -20.04
CA ALA A 129 -33.38 -7.71 -19.81
C ALA A 129 -34.60 -7.21 -20.58
N THR A 130 -34.86 -5.89 -20.56
CA THR A 130 -35.94 -5.26 -21.32
C THR A 130 -35.75 -5.44 -22.83
N ALA A 131 -34.53 -5.24 -23.34
CA ALA A 131 -34.23 -5.41 -24.76
C ALA A 131 -34.42 -6.87 -25.23
N ILE A 132 -34.02 -7.85 -24.40
CA ILE A 132 -34.25 -9.28 -24.68
C ILE A 132 -35.75 -9.60 -24.71
N GLN A 133 -36.52 -9.10 -23.74
CA GLN A 133 -37.98 -9.30 -23.68
C GLN A 133 -38.69 -8.72 -24.91
N GLN A 134 -38.21 -7.60 -25.44
CA GLN A 134 -38.70 -6.97 -26.67
C GLN A 134 -38.16 -7.64 -27.95
N ASN A 135 -37.32 -8.66 -27.81
CA ASN A 135 -36.57 -9.31 -28.89
C ASN A 135 -35.75 -8.32 -29.74
N ASN A 136 -35.28 -7.22 -29.14
CA ASN A 136 -34.47 -6.21 -29.79
C ASN A 136 -32.99 -6.57 -29.74
N ARG A 137 -32.58 -7.42 -30.70
CA ARG A 137 -31.22 -7.98 -30.77
C ARG A 137 -30.12 -6.94 -30.96
N ASN A 138 -30.40 -5.86 -31.70
CA ASN A 138 -29.40 -4.81 -31.95
C ASN A 138 -29.06 -4.07 -30.65
N THR A 139 -30.09 -3.64 -29.90
CA THR A 139 -29.91 -2.99 -28.60
C THR A 139 -29.28 -3.94 -27.58
N ALA A 140 -29.74 -5.20 -27.51
CA ALA A 140 -29.15 -6.19 -26.62
C ALA A 140 -27.65 -6.41 -26.90
N SER A 141 -27.25 -6.52 -28.17
CA SER A 141 -25.83 -6.67 -28.55
C SER A 141 -24.96 -5.50 -28.11
N GLN A 142 -25.48 -4.27 -28.19
CA GLN A 142 -24.77 -3.08 -27.70
C GLN A 142 -24.60 -3.13 -26.18
N LEU A 143 -25.68 -3.46 -25.46
CA LEU A 143 -25.68 -3.57 -24.00
C LEU A 143 -24.73 -4.66 -23.49
N PHE A 144 -24.69 -5.83 -24.14
CA PHE A 144 -23.69 -6.86 -23.84
C PHE A 144 -22.25 -6.33 -23.91
N SER A 145 -21.95 -5.50 -24.92
CA SER A 145 -20.62 -4.91 -25.08
C SER A 145 -20.32 -3.88 -24.00
N GLN A 146 -21.30 -3.04 -23.64
CA GLN A 146 -21.13 -2.00 -22.61
C GLN A 146 -20.91 -2.62 -21.23
N ILE A 147 -21.78 -3.55 -20.82
CA ILE A 147 -21.66 -4.25 -19.52
C ILE A 147 -20.30 -4.95 -19.42
N ARG A 148 -19.88 -5.64 -20.49
CA ARG A 148 -18.56 -6.28 -20.54
C ARG A 148 -17.43 -5.26 -20.38
N GLY A 149 -17.57 -4.06 -20.94
CA GLY A 149 -16.63 -2.96 -20.78
C GLY A 149 -16.47 -2.55 -19.31
N PHE A 150 -17.57 -2.27 -18.62
CA PHE A 150 -17.56 -1.91 -17.20
C PHE A 150 -16.96 -3.01 -16.32
N LEU A 151 -17.36 -4.28 -16.52
CA LEU A 151 -16.79 -5.42 -15.80
C LEU A 151 -15.28 -5.58 -16.05
N ASN A 152 -14.81 -5.34 -17.27
CA ASN A 152 -13.37 -5.37 -17.56
C ASN A 152 -12.62 -4.27 -16.82
N THR A 153 -13.20 -3.07 -16.76
CA THR A 153 -12.63 -1.94 -16.00
C THR A 153 -12.52 -2.30 -14.52
N GLN A 154 -13.60 -2.79 -13.89
CA GLN A 154 -13.57 -3.23 -12.48
C GLN A 154 -12.48 -4.29 -12.24
N ILE A 155 -12.41 -5.32 -13.10
CA ILE A 155 -11.39 -6.38 -12.99
C ILE A 155 -9.96 -5.83 -13.07
N ASN A 156 -9.72 -4.82 -13.90
CA ASN A 156 -8.40 -4.23 -14.07
C ASN A 156 -8.04 -3.32 -12.89
N LEU A 157 -8.94 -2.43 -12.48
CA LEU A 157 -8.76 -1.56 -11.32
C LEU A 157 -8.48 -2.37 -10.06
N ALA A 158 -9.22 -3.46 -9.83
CA ALA A 158 -9.00 -4.35 -8.70
C ALA A 158 -7.59 -5.00 -8.71
N LYS A 159 -7.05 -5.33 -9.88
CA LYS A 159 -5.65 -5.82 -9.99
C LYS A 159 -4.63 -4.72 -9.71
N GLU A 160 -4.90 -3.50 -10.15
CA GLU A 160 -4.04 -2.35 -9.90
C GLU A 160 -3.99 -2.04 -8.40
N ILE A 161 -5.16 -2.00 -7.72
CA ILE A 161 -5.24 -1.87 -6.26
C ILE A 161 -4.39 -2.94 -5.56
N LYS A 162 -4.56 -4.21 -5.94
CA LYS A 162 -3.79 -5.33 -5.38
C LYS A 162 -2.27 -5.15 -5.56
N THR A 163 -1.85 -4.65 -6.73
CA THR A 163 -0.44 -4.38 -7.04
C THR A 163 0.09 -3.22 -6.19
N GLU A 164 -0.68 -2.14 -6.08
CA GLU A 164 -0.32 -0.96 -5.29
C GLU A 164 -0.27 -1.28 -3.79
N ALA A 165 -1.26 -1.97 -3.24
CA ALA A 165 -1.27 -2.41 -1.85
C ALA A 165 -0.04 -3.28 -1.51
N THR A 166 0.35 -4.17 -2.42
CA THR A 166 1.58 -4.98 -2.26
C THR A 166 2.83 -4.11 -2.22
N ALA A 167 2.92 -3.10 -3.10
CA ALA A 167 4.07 -2.19 -3.12
C ALA A 167 4.14 -1.35 -1.83
N LEU A 168 2.99 -0.90 -1.31
CA LEU A 168 2.90 -0.10 -0.09
C LEU A 168 3.38 -0.84 1.17
N LYS A 169 3.33 -2.18 1.19
CA LYS A 169 3.86 -2.97 2.33
C LYS A 169 5.35 -2.74 2.58
N SER A 170 6.12 -2.45 1.52
CA SER A 170 7.54 -2.10 1.67
C SER A 170 7.74 -0.73 2.34
N LEU A 171 6.84 0.21 2.10
CA LEU A 171 6.85 1.54 2.72
C LEU A 171 6.30 1.52 4.16
N ALA A 172 5.47 0.53 4.46
CA ALA A 172 4.90 0.33 5.78
C ALA A 172 5.95 -0.08 6.83
N MET A 173 6.98 -0.82 6.41
CA MET A 173 8.12 -1.18 7.26
C MET A 173 9.04 0.03 7.43
N VAL A 174 9.22 0.47 8.68
CA VAL A 174 10.06 1.64 8.98
C VAL A 174 11.05 1.34 10.10
N TYR A 175 12.22 1.96 10.01
CA TYR A 175 13.32 1.77 10.94
C TYR A 175 13.77 3.10 11.55
N ASN A 176 14.12 3.05 12.83
CA ASN A 176 14.83 4.14 13.47
C ASN A 176 16.33 3.90 13.29
N VAL A 177 17.06 4.92 12.86
CA VAL A 177 18.49 4.86 12.61
C VAL A 177 19.19 5.86 13.51
N ARG A 178 20.29 5.47 14.16
CA ARG A 178 21.16 6.37 14.92
C ARG A 178 22.54 6.38 14.29
N ILE A 179 23.09 7.58 14.11
CA ILE A 179 24.47 7.80 13.68
C ILE A 179 25.40 7.78 14.88
N GLU A 180 26.48 7.01 14.77
CA GLU A 180 27.59 7.06 15.70
C GLU A 180 28.86 7.48 14.96
N LEU A 181 29.69 8.30 15.59
CA LEU A 181 30.99 8.68 15.03
C LEU A 181 32.12 7.95 15.74
N VAL A 182 33.12 7.55 14.96
CA VAL A 182 34.41 7.07 15.47
C VAL A 182 35.53 7.83 14.80
N ASP A 183 36.55 8.22 15.56
CA ASP A 183 37.75 8.87 15.03
C ASP A 183 38.44 7.96 14.01
N GLU A 184 38.75 8.49 12.83
CA GLU A 184 39.29 7.73 11.70
C GLU A 184 40.60 7.01 12.05
N ARG A 185 41.45 7.63 12.88
CA ARG A 185 42.81 7.16 13.17
C ARG A 185 42.84 6.18 14.33
N SER A 186 42.14 6.51 15.42
CA SER A 186 42.17 5.77 16.69
C SER A 186 41.01 4.80 16.85
N GLY A 187 39.91 4.98 16.11
CA GLY A 187 38.67 4.25 16.29
C GLY A 187 37.93 4.59 17.59
N ALA A 188 38.38 5.61 18.34
CA ALA A 188 37.71 6.06 19.55
C ALA A 188 36.35 6.70 19.23
N SER A 189 35.36 6.51 20.11
CA SER A 189 34.04 7.13 19.95
C SER A 189 34.14 8.66 19.99
N VAL A 190 33.44 9.30 19.06
CA VAL A 190 33.30 10.76 18.95
C VAL A 190 31.80 11.08 19.12
N PRO A 191 31.44 12.13 19.89
CA PRO A 191 30.05 12.56 19.97
C PRO A 191 29.48 12.90 18.58
N ALA A 192 28.31 12.36 18.24
CA ALA A 192 27.68 12.64 16.95
C ALA A 192 27.32 14.13 16.77
N GLY A 193 27.21 14.90 17.85
CA GLY A 193 26.98 16.35 17.81
C GLY A 193 28.21 17.18 17.45
N THR A 194 29.36 16.54 17.20
CA THR A 194 30.56 17.23 16.70
C THR A 194 30.32 17.79 15.29
N LEU A 195 29.53 17.09 14.46
CA LEU A 195 29.16 17.55 13.12
C LEU A 195 27.77 18.21 13.14
N PRO A 196 27.48 19.16 12.21
CA PRO A 196 26.23 19.92 12.21
C PRO A 196 24.95 19.13 11.91
N GLY A 197 25.07 17.89 11.43
CA GLY A 197 23.92 17.02 11.13
C GLY A 197 24.25 15.97 10.09
N TYR A 198 23.23 15.20 9.69
CA TYR A 198 23.38 14.06 8.80
C TYR A 198 22.26 14.01 7.75
N ALA A 199 22.55 13.29 6.67
CA ALA A 199 21.60 13.00 5.61
C ALA A 199 21.55 11.49 5.34
N ALA A 200 20.36 10.99 5.03
CA ALA A 200 20.14 9.63 4.55
C ALA A 200 19.50 9.71 3.15
N THR A 201 20.24 9.27 2.14
CA THR A 201 19.78 9.27 0.75
C THR A 201 19.37 7.87 0.33
N ASN A 202 18.07 7.68 0.09
CA ASN A 202 17.55 6.42 -0.45
C ASN A 202 18.14 6.18 -1.85
N GLN A 203 18.81 5.05 -2.05
CA GLN A 203 19.55 4.75 -3.28
C GLN A 203 18.64 4.38 -4.47
N ASP A 204 17.42 3.93 -4.20
CA ASP A 204 16.45 3.56 -5.25
C ASP A 204 15.65 4.76 -5.73
N THR A 205 15.24 5.64 -4.81
CA THR A 205 14.36 6.79 -5.13
C THR A 205 15.10 8.12 -5.26
N GLY A 206 16.31 8.22 -4.71
CA GLY A 206 17.05 9.49 -4.60
C GLY A 206 16.49 10.46 -3.54
N GLN A 207 15.46 10.07 -2.79
CA GLN A 207 14.90 10.89 -1.72
C GLN A 207 15.91 11.06 -0.58
N ILE A 208 16.05 12.30 -0.11
CA ILE A 208 16.97 12.66 0.98
C ILE A 208 16.17 13.00 2.23
N TYR A 209 16.52 12.35 3.33
CA TYR A 209 16.02 12.61 4.67
C TYR A 209 17.13 13.30 5.47
N TYR A 210 16.75 14.25 6.32
CA TYR A 210 17.70 15.04 7.10
C TYR A 210 17.37 14.92 8.58
N THR A 211 18.40 14.89 9.42
CA THR A 211 18.23 15.04 10.87
C THR A 211 17.75 16.45 11.22
N ASP A 212 17.00 16.58 12.31
CA ASP A 212 16.54 17.87 12.81
C ASP A 212 17.40 18.38 13.99
N TYR A 213 17.14 19.62 14.45
CA TYR A 213 17.91 20.25 15.53
C TYR A 213 17.80 19.53 16.88
N TYR A 214 16.67 18.87 17.16
CA TYR A 214 16.40 18.17 18.42
C TYR A 214 16.84 16.71 18.38
N ASN A 215 16.91 16.11 17.18
CA ASN A 215 17.25 14.72 16.90
C ASN A 215 18.44 14.67 15.93
N PHE A 216 19.53 15.36 16.29
CA PHE A 216 20.63 15.67 15.36
C PHE A 216 21.42 14.44 14.90
N ASP A 217 21.32 13.30 15.56
CA ASP A 217 22.01 12.04 15.22
C ASP A 217 21.06 10.89 14.90
N THR A 218 19.75 11.13 14.85
CA THR A 218 18.76 10.06 14.63
C THR A 218 17.79 10.38 13.51
N PHE A 219 17.49 9.36 12.72
CA PHE A 219 16.37 9.36 11.78
C PHE A 219 15.27 8.48 12.34
N THR A 220 14.06 9.01 12.42
CA THR A 220 12.88 8.24 12.84
C THR A 220 12.05 7.82 11.64
N ASN A 221 11.51 6.60 11.69
CA ASN A 221 10.58 6.08 10.70
C ASN A 221 11.09 6.13 9.24
N LEU A 222 12.38 5.84 9.02
CA LEU A 222 12.89 5.67 7.66
C LEU A 222 12.27 4.43 7.02
N PRO A 223 11.65 4.53 5.83
CA PRO A 223 11.16 3.35 5.11
C PRO A 223 12.26 2.30 4.92
N ALA A 224 11.85 1.03 4.83
CA ALA A 224 12.74 -0.04 4.42
C ALA A 224 13.38 0.30 3.06
N GLY A 225 14.68 0.04 2.92
CA GLY A 225 15.42 0.36 1.71
C GLY A 225 16.92 0.42 1.91
N THR A 226 17.65 0.71 0.84
CA THR A 226 19.10 0.92 0.89
C THR A 226 19.41 2.42 0.90
N TYR A 227 20.18 2.86 1.90
CA TYR A 227 20.47 4.26 2.13
C TYR A 227 21.97 4.52 2.14
N ARG A 228 22.38 5.63 1.54
CA ARG A 228 23.68 6.24 1.78
C ARG A 228 23.54 7.27 2.89
N PHE A 229 24.26 7.07 3.98
CA PHE A 229 24.34 7.97 5.12
C PHE A 229 25.57 8.85 5.00
N ASP A 230 25.36 10.14 5.15
CA ASP A 230 26.36 11.21 5.03
C ASP A 230 26.29 12.12 6.24
N ALA A 231 27.40 12.79 6.54
CA ALA A 231 27.44 13.89 7.49
C ALA A 231 27.54 15.23 6.76
N TYR A 232 27.13 16.30 7.43
CA TYR A 232 27.49 17.64 7.02
C TYR A 232 28.89 17.93 7.51
N ASP A 233 29.80 18.18 6.57
CA ASP A 233 31.17 18.55 6.92
C ASP A 233 31.20 19.98 7.48
N GLY A 234 32.05 20.17 8.49
CA GLY A 234 32.43 21.48 8.98
C GLY A 234 33.57 22.09 8.15
N TYR A 235 34.15 23.17 8.65
CA TYR A 235 35.20 23.89 7.92
C TYR A 235 36.56 23.17 7.94
N PHE A 236 36.84 22.40 8.99
CA PHE A 236 38.10 21.65 9.19
C PHE A 236 37.86 20.22 9.70
N ASP A 237 36.64 19.72 9.55
CA ASP A 237 36.24 18.41 10.02
C ASP A 237 35.07 17.86 9.21
N GLY A 238 34.91 16.54 9.23
CA GLY A 238 33.88 15.86 8.46
C GLY A 238 33.78 14.39 8.82
N ALA A 239 33.01 13.63 8.04
CA ALA A 239 32.96 12.17 8.19
C ALA A 239 32.88 11.42 6.86
N SER A 240 33.24 10.14 6.92
CA SER A 240 32.99 9.20 5.81
C SER A 240 31.49 9.00 5.59
N SER A 241 31.12 8.36 4.47
CA SER A 241 29.77 7.85 4.23
C SER A 241 29.65 6.35 4.46
N ALA A 242 28.44 5.86 4.72
CA ALA A 242 28.12 4.42 4.79
C ALA A 242 26.90 4.10 3.93
N ILE A 243 26.90 2.93 3.27
CA ILE A 243 25.72 2.40 2.57
C ILE A 243 25.18 1.23 3.38
N VAL A 244 23.91 1.32 3.78
CA VAL A 244 23.25 0.33 4.63
C VAL A 244 21.86 0.01 4.06
N THR A 245 21.57 -1.27 3.89
CA THR A 245 20.21 -1.76 3.64
C THR A 245 19.53 -1.96 4.99
N LEU A 246 18.50 -1.17 5.26
CA LEU A 246 17.76 -1.22 6.52
C LEU A 246 16.94 -2.51 6.56
N ASP A 247 17.16 -3.28 7.61
CA ASP A 247 16.56 -4.59 7.81
C ASP A 247 16.35 -4.87 9.30
N GLN A 248 15.34 -5.67 9.63
CA GLN A 248 14.99 -6.02 11.01
C GLN A 248 16.14 -6.68 11.77
N SER A 249 17.01 -7.43 11.10
CA SER A 249 18.17 -8.09 11.72
C SER A 249 19.24 -7.12 12.21
N LEU A 250 19.23 -5.87 11.73
CA LEU A 250 20.16 -4.81 12.15
C LEU A 250 19.62 -4.01 13.33
N VAL A 251 18.35 -4.19 13.70
CA VAL A 251 17.72 -3.44 14.79
C VAL A 251 18.30 -3.92 16.12
N GLY A 252 19.00 -3.03 16.81
CA GLY A 252 19.55 -3.26 18.13
C GLY A 252 18.45 -3.44 19.18
N SER A 253 18.83 -3.90 20.38
CA SER A 253 17.90 -4.09 21.50
C SER A 253 17.25 -2.78 21.98
N ASP A 254 17.81 -1.64 21.62
CA ASP A 254 17.28 -0.29 21.89
C ASP A 254 16.32 0.20 20.80
N GLY A 255 16.07 -0.59 19.76
CA GLY A 255 15.16 -0.27 18.68
C GLY A 255 15.77 0.58 17.55
N TYR A 256 17.09 0.75 17.54
CA TYR A 256 17.80 1.51 16.50
C TYR A 256 18.70 0.60 15.67
N ILE A 257 18.76 0.88 14.37
CA ILE A 257 19.88 0.46 13.52
C ILE A 257 21.01 1.49 13.74
N VAL A 258 22.18 1.02 14.14
CA VAL A 258 23.35 1.90 14.34
C VAL A 258 24.17 1.97 13.05
N VAL A 259 24.40 3.18 12.57
CA VAL A 259 25.27 3.44 11.42
C VAL A 259 26.49 4.21 11.90
N THR A 260 27.66 3.58 11.82
CA THR A 260 28.92 4.19 12.26
C THR A 260 29.62 4.87 11.09
N LEU A 261 29.92 6.17 11.23
CA LEU A 261 30.72 6.95 10.29
C LEU A 261 32.09 7.27 10.88
N ARG A 262 33.12 7.40 10.04
CA ARG A 262 34.49 7.74 10.45
C ARG A 262 34.69 9.24 10.42
N TYR A 263 34.82 9.84 11.59
CA TYR A 263 35.12 11.26 11.79
C TYR A 263 36.58 11.57 11.49
N TRP A 264 36.85 12.69 10.82
CA TRP A 264 38.18 13.23 10.60
C TRP A 264 38.20 14.73 10.90
N SER A 265 39.37 15.26 11.28
CA SER A 265 39.63 16.68 11.46
C SER A 265 41.08 17.00 11.07
N GLU A 266 41.30 18.17 10.45
CA GLU A 266 42.60 18.65 9.96
C GLU A 266 43.55 19.17 11.06
#